data_AF-D8PJN6-F1
#
_entry.id   AF-D8PJN6-F1
#
_cell.length_a   1.000
_cell.length_b   1.000
_cell.length_c   1.000
_cell.angle_alpha   90.00
_cell.angle_beta   90.00
_cell.angle_gamma   90.00
#
_symmetry.space_group_name_H-M   'P 1'
#
loop_
_entity.id
_entity.type
_entity.pdbx_description
1 polymer ?
#
loop_
_entity_poly.entity_id
_entity_poly.type
_entity_poly.pdbx_seq_one_letter_code
_entity_poly.pdbx_strand_id
1 'polypeptide(L)'
;TWIYAGMGGALRAPVPDFRTLTALSLAQALAMTDLPQSLAPHLLESYRHLAAFSEVPSALAELKRGGARLAILSNADPDMLDDLVGHAGLDDVFEHVLSVRGTGTYKPAPAVYRLATDAFDCAAGAIT
;
A
#
# COMPACT_ATOMS: atom_id res chain seq x y z
N THR A 1 -10.58 -9.44 -1.72
CA THR A 1 -11.94 -8.91 -1.93
C THR A 1 -12.42 -8.19 -0.68
N TRP A 2 -13.18 -7.09 -0.83
CA TRP A 2 -13.87 -6.31 0.23
C TRP A 2 -14.60 -7.14 1.31
N ILE A 3 -14.86 -8.42 1.01
CA ILE A 3 -15.43 -9.43 1.89
C ILE A 3 -14.71 -9.54 3.25
N TYR A 4 -13.39 -9.41 3.33
CA TYR A 4 -12.68 -9.52 4.62
C TYR A 4 -12.77 -8.24 5.48
N ALA A 5 -12.84 -7.06 4.86
CA ALA A 5 -13.02 -5.81 5.57
C ALA A 5 -14.48 -5.58 6.02
N GLY A 6 -15.46 -6.12 5.26
CA GLY A 6 -16.89 -6.01 5.57
C GLY A 6 -17.44 -7.05 6.55
N MET A 7 -16.74 -8.17 6.78
CA MET A 7 -17.13 -9.24 7.72
C MET A 7 -16.39 -9.17 9.06
N GLY A 8 -16.07 -7.95 9.52
CA GLY A 8 -15.51 -7.71 10.84
C GLY A 8 -16.42 -8.31 11.92
N GLY A 9 -16.09 -9.52 12.38
CA GLY A 9 -16.73 -10.16 13.52
C GLY A 9 -16.80 -11.69 13.51
N ALA A 10 -16.76 -12.37 12.35
CA ALA A 10 -17.22 -13.78 12.30
C ALA A 10 -16.16 -14.86 11.97
N LEU A 11 -14.95 -14.52 11.52
CA LEU A 11 -13.95 -15.53 11.17
C LEU A 11 -12.67 -15.36 11.98
N ARG A 12 -12.37 -16.37 12.78
CA ARG A 12 -11.22 -16.53 13.68
C ARG A 12 -9.86 -16.66 12.95
N ALA A 13 -9.82 -16.30 11.67
CA ALA A 13 -8.63 -16.42 10.82
C ALA A 13 -7.86 -15.08 10.79
N PRO A 14 -6.53 -15.12 10.76
CA PRO A 14 -5.73 -13.91 10.60
C PRO A 14 -6.10 -13.22 9.29
N VAL A 15 -6.08 -11.88 9.29
CA VAL A 15 -6.21 -11.09 8.07
C VAL A 15 -5.09 -11.49 7.10
N PRO A 16 -5.40 -11.97 5.89
CA PRO A 16 -4.38 -12.34 4.89
C PRO A 16 -3.46 -11.16 4.60
N ASP A 17 -2.22 -11.42 4.21
CA ASP A 17 -1.32 -10.36 3.72
C ASP A 17 -1.78 -9.78 2.38
N PHE A 18 -1.26 -8.60 2.04
CA PHE A 18 -1.75 -7.85 0.89
C PHE A 18 -1.39 -8.54 -0.44
N ARG A 19 -0.25 -9.21 -0.49
CA ARG A 19 0.16 -10.07 -1.60
C ARG A 19 -0.86 -11.16 -1.87
N THR A 20 -1.29 -11.87 -0.84
CA THR A 20 -2.31 -12.93 -0.96
C THR A 20 -3.62 -12.36 -1.47
N LEU A 21 -4.06 -11.21 -0.94
CA LEU A 21 -5.27 -10.55 -1.43
C LEU A 21 -5.15 -10.11 -2.88
N THR A 22 -3.98 -9.61 -3.29
CA THR A 22 -3.69 -9.22 -4.67
C THR A 22 -3.76 -10.44 -5.60
N ALA A 23 -3.11 -11.55 -5.24
CA ALA A 23 -3.13 -12.79 -6.02
C ALA A 23 -4.54 -13.38 -6.16
N LEU A 24 -5.29 -13.47 -5.06
CA LEU A 24 -6.67 -13.97 -5.08
C LEU A 24 -7.59 -13.07 -5.90
N SER A 25 -7.42 -11.75 -5.78
CA SER A 25 -8.24 -10.78 -6.53
C SER A 25 -7.92 -10.83 -8.03
N LEU A 26 -6.64 -11.02 -8.39
CA LEU A 26 -6.23 -11.19 -9.79
C LEU A 26 -6.76 -12.50 -10.39
N ALA A 27 -6.66 -13.61 -9.66
CA ALA A 27 -7.21 -14.89 -10.12
C ALA A 27 -8.72 -14.77 -10.39
N GLN A 28 -9.46 -14.12 -9.48
CA GLN A 28 -10.88 -13.85 -9.68
C GLN A 28 -11.13 -12.95 -10.90
N ALA A 29 -10.34 -11.88 -11.06
CA ALA A 29 -10.48 -10.99 -12.20
C ALA A 29 -10.23 -11.71 -13.53
N LEU A 30 -9.16 -12.52 -13.63
CA LEU A 30 -8.86 -13.30 -14.82
C LEU A 30 -9.97 -14.31 -15.13
N ALA A 31 -10.56 -14.95 -14.11
CA ALA A 31 -11.69 -15.87 -14.28
C ALA A 31 -12.97 -15.19 -14.82
N MET A 32 -13.07 -13.86 -14.74
CA MET A 32 -14.17 -13.06 -15.30
C MET A 32 -13.88 -12.56 -16.72
N THR A 33 -12.77 -12.98 -17.32
CA THR A 33 -12.34 -12.59 -18.67
C THR A 33 -12.00 -13.83 -19.50
N ASP A 34 -11.89 -13.67 -20.81
CA ASP A 34 -11.38 -14.72 -21.71
C ASP A 34 -9.83 -14.77 -21.75
N LEU A 35 -9.15 -14.08 -20.82
CA LEU A 35 -7.68 -14.02 -20.78
C LEU A 35 -7.06 -15.29 -20.15
N PRO A 36 -5.85 -15.67 -20.59
CA PRO A 36 -5.16 -16.82 -20.01
C PRO A 36 -4.79 -16.63 -18.53
N GLN A 37 -5.05 -17.67 -17.72
CA GLN A 37 -4.63 -17.70 -16.31
C GLN A 37 -3.09 -17.65 -16.16
N SER A 38 -2.35 -18.06 -17.20
CA SER A 38 -0.88 -17.99 -17.26
C SER A 38 -0.34 -16.55 -17.27
N LEU A 39 -1.18 -15.53 -17.42
CA LEU A 39 -0.79 -14.13 -17.24
C LEU A 39 -0.56 -13.77 -15.77
N ALA A 40 -1.13 -14.52 -14.81
CA ALA A 40 -1.11 -14.16 -13.41
C ALA A 40 0.31 -13.91 -12.84
N PRO A 41 1.33 -14.75 -13.09
CA PRO A 41 2.68 -14.50 -12.61
C PRO A 41 3.27 -13.19 -13.14
N HIS A 42 3.08 -12.89 -14.43
CA HIS A 42 3.60 -11.67 -15.05
C HIS A 42 2.90 -10.42 -14.51
N LEU A 43 1.58 -10.47 -14.32
CA LEU A 43 0.81 -9.35 -13.79
C LEU A 43 1.13 -9.08 -12.30
N LEU A 44 1.35 -10.13 -11.51
CA LEU A 44 1.79 -9.99 -10.12
C LEU A 44 3.20 -9.39 -10.02
N GLU A 45 4.09 -9.78 -10.92
CA GLU A 45 5.43 -9.20 -10.99
C GLU A 45 5.38 -7.73 -11.37
N SER A 46 4.61 -7.37 -12.41
CA SER A 46 4.41 -5.97 -12.78
C SER A 46 3.85 -5.12 -11.64
N TYR A 47 3.07 -5.71 -10.74
CA TYR A 47 2.54 -5.02 -9.57
C TYR A 47 3.62 -4.63 -8.54
N ARG A 48 4.78 -5.31 -8.54
CA ARG A 48 5.94 -4.92 -7.70
C ARG A 48 6.74 -3.76 -8.31
N HIS A 49 6.56 -3.49 -9.60
CA HIS A 49 7.35 -2.53 -10.38
C HIS A 49 6.46 -1.48 -11.05
N LEU A 50 5.44 -0.99 -10.34
CA LEU A 50 4.61 0.09 -10.86
C LEU A 50 5.44 1.37 -10.92
N ALA A 51 5.47 2.00 -12.10
CA ALA A 51 6.06 3.32 -12.24
C ALA A 51 5.24 4.36 -11.47
N ALA A 52 5.92 5.31 -10.83
CA ALA A 52 5.26 6.51 -10.33
C ALA A 52 4.72 7.34 -11.51
N PHE A 53 3.64 8.07 -11.29
CA PHE A 53 3.18 9.07 -12.25
C PHE A 53 4.27 10.12 -12.51
N SER A 54 4.37 10.60 -13.74
CA SER A 54 5.46 11.45 -14.23
C SER A 54 5.69 12.73 -13.39
N GLU A 55 4.63 13.26 -12.79
CA GLU A 55 4.59 14.49 -12.00
C GLU A 55 4.96 14.28 -10.52
N VAL A 56 4.95 13.03 -10.03
CA VAL A 56 5.18 12.70 -8.62
C VAL A 56 6.54 13.18 -8.13
N PRO A 57 7.66 12.95 -8.84
CA PRO A 57 8.96 13.45 -8.40
C PRO A 57 8.99 14.97 -8.21
N SER A 58 8.41 15.73 -9.15
CA SER A 58 8.35 17.19 -9.04
C SER A 58 7.46 17.67 -7.89
N ALA A 59 6.30 17.04 -7.70
CA ALA A 59 5.38 17.39 -6.62
C ALA A 59 5.98 17.11 -5.23
N LEU A 60 6.63 15.96 -5.06
CA LEU A 60 7.31 15.61 -3.80
C LEU A 60 8.49 16.55 -3.53
N ALA A 61 9.25 16.94 -4.57
CA ALA A 61 10.33 17.91 -4.42
C ALA A 61 9.81 19.30 -4.00
N GLU A 62 8.66 19.74 -4.53
CA GLU A 62 7.99 20.97 -4.10
C GLU A 62 7.58 20.94 -2.63
N LEU A 63 6.97 19.84 -2.18
CA LEU A 63 6.59 19.66 -0.78
C LEU A 63 7.81 19.70 0.14
N LYS A 64 8.91 19.00 -0.21
CA LYS A 64 10.16 19.04 0.57
C LYS A 64 10.75 20.45 0.63
N ARG A 65 10.77 21.19 -0.49
CA ARG A 65 11.22 22.59 -0.50
C ARG A 65 10.35 23.50 0.37
N GLY A 66 9.06 23.18 0.50
CA GLY A 66 8.13 23.83 1.43
C GLY A 66 8.32 23.45 2.90
N GLY A 67 9.27 22.56 3.22
CA GLY A 67 9.53 22.10 4.58
C GLY A 67 8.63 20.96 5.05
N ALA A 68 7.88 20.31 4.15
CA ALA A 68 7.05 19.17 4.51
C ALA A 68 7.91 17.95 4.86
N ARG A 69 7.51 17.26 5.94
CA ARG A 69 7.94 15.89 6.23
C ARG A 69 7.00 14.94 5.48
N LEU A 70 7.56 13.94 4.80
CA LEU A 70 6.80 13.08 3.89
C LEU A 70 6.81 11.64 4.36
N ALA A 71 5.67 10.96 4.25
CA ALA A 71 5.56 9.54 4.46
C ALA A 71 4.62 8.89 3.46
N ILE A 72 4.82 7.59 3.21
CA ILE A 72 3.80 6.73 2.61
C ILE A 72 3.10 5.98 3.73
N LEU A 73 1.78 5.89 3.66
CA LEU A 73 0.99 4.93 4.41
C LEU A 73 0.26 4.04 3.41
N SER A 74 0.51 2.73 3.38
CA SER A 74 -0.02 1.83 2.35
C SER A 74 -0.52 0.51 2.92
N ASN A 75 -1.55 -0.05 2.28
CA ASN A 75 -2.03 -1.41 2.56
C ASN A 75 -1.02 -2.48 2.10
N ALA A 76 -0.08 -2.15 1.23
CA ALA A 76 0.92 -3.07 0.71
C ALA A 76 1.78 -3.68 1.83
N ASP A 77 2.23 -4.92 1.64
CA ASP A 77 3.20 -5.55 2.53
C ASP A 77 4.54 -4.79 2.47
N PRO A 78 5.36 -4.80 3.54
CA PRO A 78 6.58 -3.99 3.61
C PRO A 78 7.51 -4.19 2.40
N ASP A 79 7.74 -5.44 2.02
CA ASP A 79 8.65 -5.77 0.91
C ASP A 79 8.09 -5.33 -0.47
N MET A 80 6.77 -5.33 -0.65
CA MET A 80 6.14 -4.80 -1.86
C MET A 80 6.29 -3.28 -1.92
N LEU A 81 6.19 -2.63 -0.77
CA LEU A 81 6.26 -1.18 -0.67
C LEU A 81 7.68 -0.66 -0.92
N ASP A 82 8.68 -1.35 -0.34
CA ASP A 82 10.10 -1.05 -0.57
C ASP A 82 10.45 -1.21 -2.05
N ASP A 83 10.02 -2.30 -2.71
CA ASP A 83 10.25 -2.49 -4.15
C ASP A 83 9.61 -1.40 -5.01
N LEU A 84 8.39 -0.97 -4.68
CA LEU A 84 7.69 0.09 -5.40
C LEU A 84 8.39 1.44 -5.24
N VAL A 85 8.83 1.77 -4.03
CA VAL A 85 9.56 3.01 -3.74
C VAL A 85 10.91 3.02 -4.45
N GLY A 86 11.64 1.90 -4.39
CA GLY A 86 12.92 1.74 -5.05
C GLY A 86 12.83 1.78 -6.57
N HIS A 87 11.86 1.07 -7.14
CA HIS A 87 11.61 1.10 -8.58
C HIS A 87 11.24 2.50 -9.08
N ALA A 88 10.50 3.27 -8.28
CA ALA A 88 10.15 4.65 -8.59
C ALA A 88 11.30 5.66 -8.38
N GLY A 89 12.44 5.24 -7.81
CA GLY A 89 13.56 6.12 -7.47
C GLY A 89 13.22 7.12 -6.36
N LEU A 90 12.39 6.71 -5.40
CA LEU A 90 11.88 7.57 -4.33
C LEU A 90 12.39 7.20 -2.92
N ASP A 91 13.42 6.35 -2.81
CA ASP A 91 13.92 5.82 -1.53
C ASP A 91 14.27 6.91 -0.51
N ASP A 92 14.93 7.98 -0.97
CA ASP A 92 15.38 9.09 -0.10
C ASP A 92 14.36 10.24 0.02
N VAL A 93 13.15 10.04 -0.51
CA VAL A 93 12.12 11.09 -0.52
C VAL A 93 11.34 11.11 0.79
N PHE A 94 10.99 9.94 1.31
CA PHE A 94 10.11 9.77 2.47
C PHE A 94 10.90 9.52 3.75
N GLU A 95 10.48 10.16 4.84
CA GLU A 95 11.00 9.91 6.19
C GLU A 95 10.48 8.56 6.73
N HIS A 96 9.25 8.20 6.35
CA HIS A 96 8.63 6.94 6.73
C HIS A 96 7.90 6.27 5.57
N VAL A 97 8.09 4.96 5.45
CA VAL A 97 7.37 4.09 4.52
C VAL A 97 6.59 3.07 5.36
N LEU A 98 5.30 3.33 5.56
CA LEU A 98 4.47 2.67 6.57
C LEU A 98 3.52 1.66 5.91
N SER A 99 3.76 0.38 6.16
CA SER A 99 2.83 -0.69 5.82
C SER A 99 1.76 -0.86 6.91
N VAL A 100 0.54 -1.22 6.54
CA VAL A 100 -0.49 -1.67 7.51
C VAL A 100 -0.15 -3.02 8.15
N ARG A 101 0.86 -3.74 7.63
CA ARG A 101 1.26 -5.04 8.15
C ARG A 101 1.64 -4.89 9.63
N GLY A 102 0.97 -5.67 10.49
CA GLY A 102 1.08 -5.57 11.94
C GLY A 102 -0.12 -4.92 12.63
N THR A 103 -0.95 -4.15 11.90
CA THR A 103 -2.21 -3.61 12.46
C THR A 103 -3.34 -4.65 12.54
N GLY A 104 -3.19 -5.78 11.84
CA GLY A 104 -4.22 -6.81 11.73
C GLY A 104 -5.49 -6.34 11.00
N THR A 105 -5.40 -5.26 10.21
CA THR A 105 -6.51 -4.68 9.45
C THR A 105 -5.99 -3.91 8.22
N TYR A 106 -6.89 -3.29 7.47
CA TYR A 106 -6.61 -2.47 6.30
C TYR A 106 -7.28 -1.10 6.40
N LYS A 107 -6.83 -0.13 5.58
CA LYS A 107 -7.62 1.09 5.35
C LYS A 107 -9.05 0.72 4.92
N PRO A 108 -10.08 1.45 5.37
CA PRO A 108 -10.02 2.72 6.11
C PRO A 108 -10.08 2.59 7.65
N ALA A 109 -9.64 1.47 8.25
CA ALA A 109 -9.69 1.31 9.70
C ALA A 109 -8.86 2.40 10.43
N PRO A 110 -9.38 3.04 11.50
CA PRO A 110 -8.67 4.10 12.23
C PRO A 110 -7.29 3.71 12.76
N ALA A 111 -7.12 2.43 13.14
CA ALA A 111 -5.84 1.90 13.61
C ALA A 111 -4.70 2.01 12.58
N VAL A 112 -5.04 2.04 11.28
CA VAL A 112 -4.05 2.23 10.21
C VAL A 112 -3.52 3.66 10.19
N TYR A 113 -4.40 4.65 10.32
CA TYR A 113 -4.00 6.07 10.27
C TYR A 113 -3.18 6.48 11.50
N ARG A 114 -3.37 5.78 12.64
CA ARG A 114 -2.51 5.94 13.82
C ARG A 114 -1.04 5.65 13.54
N LEU A 115 -0.71 4.80 12.57
CA LEU A 115 0.70 4.56 12.20
C LEU A 115 1.40 5.85 11.80
N ALA A 116 0.71 6.75 11.11
CA ALA A 116 1.30 8.02 10.67
C ALA A 116 1.48 9.01 11.84
N THR A 117 0.49 9.10 12.74
CA THR A 117 0.61 9.95 13.94
C THR A 117 1.68 9.44 14.89
N ASP A 118 1.79 8.12 15.05
CA ASP A 118 2.78 7.48 15.91
C ASP A 118 4.19 7.65 15.32
N ALA A 119 4.35 7.54 13.99
CA ALA A 119 5.64 7.73 13.33
C ALA A 119 6.15 9.18 13.41
N PHE A 120 5.25 10.16 13.23
CA PHE A 120 5.60 11.58 13.26
C PHE A 120 5.55 12.22 14.65
N ASP A 121 5.11 11.47 15.67
CA ASP A 121 4.81 11.95 17.02
C ASP A 121 3.95 13.22 17.00
N CYS A 122 2.81 13.15 16.30
CA CYS A 122 1.96 14.31 16.07
C CYS A 122 0.46 13.99 16.21
N ALA A 123 -0.33 15.04 16.42
CA ALA A 123 -1.79 14.91 16.40
C ALA A 123 -2.29 14.69 14.97
N ALA A 124 -3.40 13.96 14.80
CA ALA A 124 -3.98 13.68 13.48
C ALA A 124 -4.26 14.95 12.64
N GLY A 125 -4.65 16.06 13.28
CA GLY A 125 -4.88 17.34 12.61
C GLY A 125 -3.62 18.03 12.06
N ALA A 126 -2.43 17.50 12.35
CA ALA A 126 -1.16 17.99 11.81
C ALA A 126 -0.72 17.26 10.52
N ILE A 127 -1.44 16.21 10.10
CA ILE A 127 -1.19 15.48 8.85
C ILE A 127 -2.12 16.07 7.77
N THR A 128 -1.57 16.39 6.61
CA THR A 128 -2.29 16.96 5.45
C THR A 128 -2.20 16.03 4.24
#